data_AF-A0A8J4H0S0-F1
#
_entry.id   AF-A0A8J4H0S0-F1
#
_cell.length_a   1.000
_cell.length_b   1.000
_cell.length_c   1.000
_cell.angle_alpha   90.00
_cell.angle_beta   90.00
_cell.angle_gamma   90.00
#
_symmetry.space_group_name_H-M   'P 1'
#
loop_
_entity.id
_entity.type
_entity.pdbx_description
1 polymer ?
#
loop_
_entity_poly.entity_id
_entity_poly.type
_entity_poly.pdbx_seq_one_letter_code
_entity_poly.pdbx_strand_id
1 'polypeptide(L)'
;MILVIDNYDSFTYNLVQYLGELGEEVQVRRNDDITLEEIAAMKPDQLLISPGPCTPNEAGISLSLIERFKGEIPILGVCLGHQSIGQVFGGEVVRAERLMHGKTSPIYHDGKTIFAGLPTPFTATRYHSLIVRRETLPDCLEISAYTEEGEIMGLRHKEFPIEGVQFHPESIITDHGKTMLRNFIDRAGAVAQG
;
A
#
# COMPACT_ATOMS: atom_id res chain seq x y z
N MET A 1 11.95 9.69 -8.25
CA MET A 1 12.48 8.97 -7.08
C MET A 1 11.35 8.59 -6.16
N ILE A 2 11.30 7.31 -5.78
CA ILE A 2 10.33 6.74 -4.84
C ILE A 2 11.01 6.52 -3.50
N LEU A 3 10.43 7.08 -2.43
CA LEU A 3 10.87 6.79 -1.07
C LEU A 3 10.06 5.64 -0.50
N VAL A 4 10.75 4.54 -0.19
CA VAL A 4 10.19 3.37 0.48
C VAL A 4 10.48 3.47 1.97
N ILE A 5 9.43 3.43 2.78
CA ILE A 5 9.50 3.32 4.23
C ILE A 5 9.45 1.85 4.61
N ASP A 6 10.59 1.33 5.06
CA ASP A 6 10.76 -0.03 5.53
C ASP A 6 10.27 -0.17 6.97
N ASN A 7 9.21 -0.96 7.16
CA ASN A 7 8.74 -1.36 8.48
C ASN A 7 9.39 -2.67 8.97
N TYR A 8 10.66 -2.92 8.62
CA TYR A 8 11.43 -4.10 9.02
C TYR A 8 10.86 -5.43 8.50
N ASP A 9 10.33 -5.43 7.27
CA ASP A 9 9.77 -6.63 6.66
C ASP A 9 10.76 -7.32 5.72
N SER A 10 10.74 -8.66 5.73
CA SER A 10 11.59 -9.46 4.85
C SER A 10 11.30 -9.27 3.35
N PHE A 11 10.12 -8.78 2.98
CA PHE A 11 9.69 -8.59 1.60
C PHE A 11 9.91 -7.16 1.08
N THR A 12 10.31 -6.20 1.93
CA THR A 12 10.56 -4.80 1.51
C THR A 12 11.50 -4.74 0.30
N TYR A 13 12.59 -5.51 0.30
CA TYR A 13 13.56 -5.48 -0.79
C TYR A 13 13.06 -6.13 -2.09
N ASN A 14 12.03 -6.98 -2.05
CA ASN A 14 11.38 -7.46 -3.26
C ASN A 14 10.58 -6.34 -3.94
N LEU A 15 9.89 -5.50 -3.15
CA LEU A 15 9.25 -4.28 -3.67
C LEU A 15 10.30 -3.34 -4.29
N VAL A 16 11.39 -3.08 -3.58
CA VAL A 16 12.50 -2.23 -4.06
C VAL A 16 13.08 -2.76 -5.35
N GLN A 17 13.30 -4.08 -5.45
CA GLN A 17 13.78 -4.71 -6.67
C GLN A 17 12.80 -4.51 -7.82
N TYR A 18 11.50 -4.74 -7.61
CA TYR A 18 10.49 -4.57 -8.66
C TYR A 18 10.41 -3.12 -9.14
N LEU A 19 10.46 -2.15 -8.24
CA LEU A 19 10.51 -0.73 -8.61
C LEU A 19 11.77 -0.39 -9.43
N GLY A 20 12.95 -0.89 -9.03
CA GLY A 20 14.18 -0.70 -9.78
C GLY A 20 14.16 -1.36 -11.17
N GLU A 21 13.56 -2.55 -11.29
CA GLU A 21 13.34 -3.22 -12.59
C GLU A 21 12.36 -2.46 -13.49
N LEU A 22 11.47 -1.65 -12.90
CA LEU A 22 10.57 -0.75 -13.62
C LEU A 22 11.24 0.58 -14.02
N GLY A 23 12.51 0.79 -13.64
CA GLY A 23 13.32 1.94 -14.03
C GLY A 23 13.33 3.08 -13.01
N GLU A 24 12.73 2.88 -11.83
CA GLU A 24 12.65 3.92 -10.81
C GLU A 24 13.90 4.02 -9.95
N GLU A 25 14.29 5.25 -9.62
CA GLU A 25 15.24 5.50 -8.54
C GLU A 25 14.53 5.33 -7.20
N VAL A 26 15.02 4.41 -6.37
CA VAL A 26 14.41 4.06 -5.08
C VAL A 26 15.35 4.37 -3.94
N GLN A 27 14.85 5.11 -2.95
CA GLN A 27 15.53 5.32 -1.68
C GLN A 27 14.76 4.61 -0.57
N VAL A 28 15.46 3.84 0.26
CA VAL A 28 14.85 3.10 1.37
C VAL A 28 15.27 3.74 2.69
N ARG A 29 14.30 3.98 3.58
CA ARG A 29 14.52 4.46 4.95
C ARG A 29 13.67 3.64 5.89
N ARG A 30 14.21 3.34 7.08
CA ARG A 30 13.42 2.66 8.10
C ARG A 30 12.45 3.64 8.75
N ASN A 31 11.34 3.11 9.28
CA ASN A 31 10.29 3.91 9.91
C ASN A 31 10.73 4.69 11.18
N ASP A 32 11.96 4.47 11.65
CA ASP A 32 12.58 5.09 12.84
C ASP A 32 13.90 5.81 12.54
N ASP A 33 14.35 5.80 11.28
CA ASP A 33 15.64 6.36 10.82
C ASP A 33 15.45 7.52 9.82
N ILE A 34 14.27 8.14 9.81
CA ILE A 34 13.98 9.35 9.04
C ILE A 34 12.86 10.17 9.70
N THR A 35 12.97 11.48 9.58
CA THR A 35 11.96 12.45 10.04
C THR A 35 11.09 12.97 8.90
N LEU A 36 9.92 13.52 9.23
CA LEU A 36 9.02 14.10 8.23
C LEU A 36 9.64 15.32 7.54
N GLU A 37 10.46 16.09 8.26
CA GLU A 37 11.19 17.24 7.75
C GLU A 37 12.24 16.82 6.71
N GLU A 38 12.96 15.72 6.97
CA GLU A 38 13.91 15.16 6.01
C GLU A 38 13.19 14.67 4.75
N ILE A 39 12.04 14.02 4.88
CA ILE A 39 11.23 13.57 3.74
C ILE A 39 10.77 14.77 2.91
N ALA A 40 10.27 15.82 3.56
CA ALA A 40 9.86 17.05 2.87
C ALA A 40 11.03 17.72 2.14
N ALA A 41 12.23 17.69 2.73
CA ALA A 41 13.45 18.21 2.10
C ALA A 41 13.92 17.36 0.91
N MET A 42 13.73 16.04 0.97
CA MET A 42 14.06 15.10 -0.11
C MET A 42 13.16 15.26 -1.34
N LYS A 43 11.93 15.75 -1.16
CA LYS A 43 10.93 15.92 -2.23
C LYS A 43 10.75 14.66 -3.08
N PRO A 44 10.40 13.50 -2.47
CA PRO A 44 10.13 12.30 -3.26
C PRO A 44 8.91 12.51 -4.15
N ASP A 45 8.93 11.92 -5.34
CA ASP A 45 7.79 11.97 -6.26
C ASP A 45 6.64 11.09 -5.76
N GLN A 46 6.97 10.03 -5.02
CA GLN A 46 6.04 9.05 -4.48
C GLN A 46 6.55 8.45 -3.17
N LEU A 47 5.60 8.02 -2.33
CA LEU A 47 5.86 7.30 -1.09
C LEU A 47 5.29 5.89 -1.17
N LEU A 48 6.09 4.90 -0.78
CA LEU A 48 5.63 3.54 -0.57
C LEU A 48 5.86 3.14 0.88
N ILE A 49 4.82 2.70 1.58
CA ILE A 49 4.90 2.19 2.94
C ILE A 49 4.86 0.67 2.88
N SER A 50 5.95 0.02 3.28
CA SER A 50 6.13 -1.41 3.11
C SER A 50 5.29 -2.22 4.12
N PRO A 51 5.18 -3.54 3.92
CA PRO A 51 4.72 -4.46 4.95
C PRO A 51 5.58 -4.37 6.21
N GLY A 52 5.12 -4.95 7.31
CA GLY A 52 5.87 -5.00 8.56
C GLY A 52 5.28 -6.03 9.51
N PRO A 53 6.10 -6.59 10.43
CA PRO A 53 5.55 -7.14 11.67
C PRO A 53 4.93 -6.00 12.47
N CYS A 54 4.04 -6.29 13.43
CA CYS A 54 3.37 -5.35 14.34
C CYS A 54 2.05 -4.70 13.83
N THR A 55 1.45 -3.88 14.70
CA THR A 55 0.24 -3.10 14.40
C THR A 55 0.61 -1.72 13.84
N PRO A 56 -0.28 -1.01 13.13
CA PRO A 56 0.00 0.35 12.66
C PRO A 56 0.44 1.33 13.76
N ASN A 57 0.02 1.12 15.01
CA ASN A 57 0.41 1.95 16.16
C ASN A 57 1.90 1.84 16.53
N GLU A 58 2.56 0.77 16.10
CA GLU A 58 3.96 0.47 16.39
C GLU A 58 4.85 0.69 15.15
N ALA A 59 4.26 1.11 14.01
CA ALA A 59 4.91 1.26 12.71
C ALA A 59 5.70 2.57 12.54
N GLY A 60 6.35 3.03 13.61
CA GLY A 60 7.17 4.25 13.62
C GLY A 60 6.45 5.48 13.07
N ILE A 61 7.08 6.18 12.12
CA ILE A 61 6.51 7.39 11.50
C ILE A 61 5.35 7.14 10.52
N SER A 62 5.01 5.89 10.20
CA SER A 62 4.12 5.56 9.07
C SER A 62 2.75 6.27 9.13
N LEU A 63 2.12 6.33 10.31
CA LEU A 63 0.85 7.03 10.48
C LEU A 63 1.00 8.53 10.27
N SER A 64 2.00 9.14 10.91
CA SER A 64 2.28 10.57 10.83
C SER A 64 2.69 11.01 9.43
N LEU A 65 3.38 10.13 8.68
CA LEU A 65 3.75 10.36 7.29
C LEU A 65 2.53 10.42 6.38
N ILE A 66 1.59 9.49 6.50
CA ILE A 66 0.35 9.53 5.71
C ILE A 66 -0.40 10.82 6.01
N GLU A 67 -0.56 11.16 7.29
CA GLU A 67 -1.29 12.37 7.71
C GLU A 67 -0.62 13.65 7.20
N ARG A 68 0.72 13.70 7.22
CA ARG A 68 1.50 14.87 6.80
C ARG A 68 1.51 15.07 5.29
N PHE A 69 1.59 14.00 4.51
CA PHE A 69 1.79 14.08 3.06
C PHE A 69 0.52 13.76 2.25
N LYS A 70 -0.62 13.55 2.91
CA LYS A 70 -1.90 13.37 2.20
C LYS A 70 -2.21 14.56 1.30
N GLY A 71 -2.48 14.29 0.03
CA GLY A 71 -2.73 15.32 -0.98
C GLY A 71 -1.50 16.08 -1.48
N GLU A 72 -0.32 15.86 -0.89
CA GLU A 72 0.95 16.45 -1.35
C GLU A 72 1.75 15.46 -2.21
N ILE A 73 1.86 14.21 -1.75
CA ILE A 73 2.65 13.16 -2.41
C ILE A 73 1.78 11.91 -2.58
N PRO A 74 1.73 11.28 -3.76
CA PRO A 74 1.07 9.99 -3.93
C PRO A 74 1.63 8.92 -2.99
N ILE A 75 0.74 8.18 -2.32
CA ILE A 75 1.12 7.15 -1.33
C ILE A 75 0.54 5.79 -1.74
N LEU A 76 1.38 4.77 -1.74
CA LEU A 76 0.98 3.36 -1.82
C LEU A 76 1.34 2.64 -0.50
N GLY A 77 0.35 2.04 0.15
CA GLY A 77 0.57 1.18 1.32
C GLY A 77 0.43 -0.29 1.00
N VAL A 78 1.38 -1.13 1.41
CA VAL A 78 1.31 -2.59 1.23
C VAL A 78 1.21 -3.29 2.58
N CYS A 79 0.23 -4.18 2.75
CA CYS A 79 -0.05 -4.94 3.98
C CYS A 79 -0.15 -4.05 5.23
N LEU A 80 0.92 -3.88 6.02
CA LEU A 80 0.94 -2.93 7.15
C LEU A 80 0.72 -1.49 6.68
N GLY A 81 1.30 -1.09 5.54
CA GLY A 81 1.05 0.22 4.95
C GLY A 81 -0.43 0.44 4.59
N HIS A 82 -1.11 -0.60 4.08
CA HIS A 82 -2.55 -0.55 3.81
C HIS A 82 -3.37 -0.39 5.09
N GLN A 83 -3.01 -1.12 6.15
CA GLN A 83 -3.67 -1.00 7.46
C GLN A 83 -3.45 0.38 8.07
N SER A 84 -2.24 0.94 7.95
CA SER A 84 -1.91 2.30 8.37
C SER A 84 -2.77 3.34 7.64
N ILE A 85 -2.97 3.20 6.33
CA ILE A 85 -3.88 4.07 5.56
C ILE A 85 -5.31 3.96 6.12
N GLY A 86 -5.82 2.74 6.28
CA GLY A 86 -7.14 2.53 6.87
C GLY A 86 -7.28 3.24 8.23
N GLN A 87 -6.29 3.09 9.09
CA GLN A 87 -6.30 3.65 10.45
C GLN A 87 -6.22 5.19 10.46
N VAL A 88 -5.33 5.81 9.68
CA VAL A 88 -5.17 7.27 9.64
C VAL A 88 -6.47 7.98 9.26
N PHE A 89 -7.25 7.38 8.36
CA PHE A 89 -8.51 7.95 7.92
C PHE A 89 -9.72 7.55 8.79
N GLY A 90 -9.50 6.84 9.90
CA GLY A 90 -10.53 6.51 10.89
C GLY A 90 -11.14 5.11 10.78
N GLY A 91 -10.61 4.24 9.92
CA GLY A 91 -10.97 2.83 9.87
C GLY A 91 -10.39 2.03 11.04
N GLU A 92 -11.12 1.02 11.52
CA GLU A 92 -10.61 0.12 12.55
C GLU A 92 -9.74 -0.98 11.95
N VAL A 93 -8.56 -1.21 12.53
CA VAL A 93 -7.71 -2.36 12.21
C VAL A 93 -7.91 -3.44 13.26
N VAL A 94 -8.37 -4.60 12.82
CA VAL A 94 -8.84 -5.68 13.69
C VAL A 94 -8.20 -7.00 13.30
N ARG A 95 -8.22 -7.99 14.20
CA ARG A 95 -7.76 -9.34 13.85
C ARG A 95 -8.64 -9.94 12.77
N ALA A 96 -8.00 -10.49 11.75
CA ALA A 96 -8.69 -11.25 10.72
C ALA A 96 -9.30 -12.52 11.34
N GLU A 97 -10.49 -12.91 10.87
CA GLU A 97 -11.09 -14.20 11.24
C GLU A 97 -10.22 -15.37 10.75
N ARG A 98 -9.52 -15.17 9.63
CA ARG A 98 -8.66 -16.16 8.99
C ARG A 98 -7.22 -15.65 8.93
N LEU A 99 -6.32 -16.37 9.60
CA LEU A 99 -4.90 -16.09 9.52
C LEU A 99 -4.34 -16.56 8.17
N MET A 100 -3.70 -15.63 7.47
CA MET A 100 -3.06 -15.85 6.17
C MET A 100 -1.56 -15.77 6.35
N HIS A 101 -0.83 -16.85 6.02
CA HIS A 101 0.63 -16.86 6.04
C HIS A 101 1.13 -17.62 4.83
N GLY A 102 1.52 -16.89 3.78
CA GLY A 102 1.98 -17.47 2.52
C GLY A 102 0.88 -18.19 1.73
N LYS A 103 -0.38 -17.80 1.92
CA LYS A 103 -1.53 -18.37 1.21
C LYS A 103 -1.97 -17.46 0.07
N THR A 104 -2.57 -18.03 -0.95
CA THR A 104 -3.14 -17.27 -2.08
C THR A 104 -4.64 -17.08 -1.94
N SER A 105 -5.17 -16.05 -2.59
CA SER A 105 -6.61 -15.85 -2.76
C SER A 105 -6.90 -15.19 -4.10
N PRO A 106 -8.06 -15.47 -4.72
CA PRO A 106 -8.57 -14.64 -5.81
C PRO A 106 -8.96 -13.27 -5.27
N ILE A 107 -8.48 -12.21 -5.94
CA ILE A 107 -8.74 -10.81 -5.59
C ILE A 107 -9.61 -10.18 -6.66
N TYR A 108 -10.82 -9.76 -6.27
CA TYR A 108 -11.74 -8.98 -7.09
C TYR A 108 -11.43 -7.50 -6.93
N HIS A 109 -11.60 -6.70 -7.99
CA HIS A 109 -11.27 -5.27 -7.95
C HIS A 109 -12.10 -4.44 -8.93
N ASP A 110 -12.04 -3.12 -8.78
CA ASP A 110 -12.80 -2.16 -9.60
C ASP A 110 -12.16 -1.85 -10.97
N GLY A 111 -10.92 -2.26 -11.19
CA GLY A 111 -10.20 -2.10 -12.46
C GLY A 111 -9.72 -0.67 -12.71
N LYS A 112 -9.73 0.17 -11.68
CA LYS A 112 -9.29 1.56 -11.76
C LYS A 112 -7.87 1.70 -11.19
N THR A 113 -7.20 2.76 -11.62
CA THR A 113 -5.93 3.23 -11.04
C THR A 113 -4.85 2.13 -10.96
N ILE A 114 -4.38 1.72 -9.78
CA ILE A 114 -3.40 0.65 -9.62
C ILE A 114 -3.89 -0.70 -10.17
N PHE A 115 -5.21 -0.89 -10.27
CA PHE A 115 -5.84 -2.08 -10.87
C PHE A 115 -6.13 -1.95 -12.36
N ALA A 116 -5.76 -0.85 -13.02
CA ALA A 116 -6.04 -0.63 -14.43
C ALA A 116 -5.41 -1.72 -15.30
N GLY A 117 -6.22 -2.30 -16.20
CA GLY A 117 -5.78 -3.34 -17.14
C GLY A 117 -5.50 -4.71 -16.52
N LEU A 118 -5.74 -4.90 -15.22
CA LEU A 118 -5.62 -6.19 -14.55
C LEU A 118 -6.89 -7.05 -14.76
N PRO A 119 -6.75 -8.38 -14.93
CA PRO A 119 -7.91 -9.27 -14.95
C PRO A 119 -8.53 -9.37 -13.55
N THR A 120 -9.85 -9.56 -13.50
CA THR A 120 -10.56 -9.74 -12.23
C THR A 120 -11.38 -11.04 -12.23
N PRO A 121 -11.20 -11.92 -11.23
CA PRO A 121 -10.18 -11.84 -10.18
C PRO A 121 -8.76 -12.17 -10.69
N PHE A 122 -7.72 -11.79 -9.94
CA PHE A 122 -6.35 -12.28 -10.10
C PHE A 122 -5.84 -12.97 -8.83
N THR A 123 -4.81 -13.80 -8.92
CA THR A 123 -4.24 -14.50 -7.76
C THR A 123 -3.26 -13.60 -7.01
N ALA A 124 -3.43 -13.43 -5.69
CA ALA A 124 -2.46 -12.71 -4.86
C ALA A 124 -2.09 -13.47 -3.59
N THR A 125 -0.84 -13.31 -3.16
CA THR A 125 -0.32 -13.87 -1.91
C THR A 125 -0.63 -12.96 -0.72
N ARG A 126 -1.02 -13.58 0.40
CA ARG A 126 -1.46 -12.93 1.64
C ARG A 126 -0.68 -13.45 2.84
N TYR A 127 -0.23 -12.54 3.71
CA TYR A 127 0.56 -12.84 4.92
C TYR A 127 0.02 -12.17 6.21
N HIS A 128 -1.19 -11.63 6.18
CA HIS A 128 -1.72 -10.80 7.26
C HIS A 128 -2.46 -11.60 8.35
N SER A 129 -2.43 -11.03 9.55
CA SER A 129 -3.22 -11.42 10.72
C SER A 129 -4.22 -10.34 11.15
N LEU A 130 -4.10 -9.15 10.55
CA LEU A 130 -4.94 -7.98 10.78
C LEU A 130 -5.52 -7.52 9.44
N ILE A 131 -6.72 -6.94 9.50
CA ILE A 131 -7.41 -6.35 8.34
C ILE A 131 -8.09 -5.05 8.76
N VAL A 132 -8.36 -4.19 7.79
CA VAL A 132 -9.27 -3.05 7.97
C VAL A 132 -10.71 -3.58 8.01
N ARG A 133 -11.45 -3.24 9.07
CA ARG A 133 -12.85 -3.65 9.27
C ARG A 133 -13.75 -2.92 8.28
N ARG A 134 -14.56 -3.70 7.55
CA ARG A 134 -15.43 -3.20 6.49
C ARG A 134 -16.58 -2.34 7.02
N GLU A 135 -17.18 -2.73 8.13
CA GLU A 135 -18.37 -2.11 8.70
C GLU A 135 -18.12 -0.70 9.24
N THR A 136 -16.87 -0.41 9.57
CA THR A 136 -16.43 0.88 10.13
C THR A 136 -15.58 1.65 9.13
N LEU A 137 -15.64 1.31 7.84
CA LEU A 137 -14.84 2.00 6.85
C LEU A 137 -15.35 3.44 6.69
N PRO A 138 -14.49 4.46 6.86
CA PRO A 138 -14.89 5.86 6.77
C PRO A 138 -15.28 6.25 5.34
N ASP A 139 -16.20 7.20 5.21
CA ASP A 139 -16.74 7.64 3.91
C ASP A 139 -15.68 8.25 2.98
N CYS A 140 -14.53 8.68 3.47
CA CYS A 140 -13.44 9.20 2.63
C CYS A 140 -12.64 8.10 1.91
N LEU A 141 -12.81 6.84 2.32
CA LEU A 141 -12.19 5.67 1.70
C LEU A 141 -13.21 4.89 0.86
N GLU A 142 -12.76 4.36 -0.26
CA GLU A 142 -13.50 3.40 -1.07
C GLU A 142 -12.77 2.05 -1.09
N ILE A 143 -13.54 0.95 -1.13
CA ILE A 143 -13.01 -0.40 -1.28
C ILE A 143 -12.73 -0.61 -2.76
N SER A 144 -11.45 -0.66 -3.14
CA SER A 144 -11.01 -0.85 -4.52
C SER A 144 -10.75 -2.32 -4.87
N ALA A 145 -10.53 -3.18 -3.87
CA ALA A 145 -10.42 -4.63 -4.05
C ALA A 145 -10.91 -5.43 -2.82
N TYR A 146 -11.35 -6.67 -3.03
CA TYR A 146 -11.90 -7.55 -1.99
C TYR A 146 -11.75 -9.04 -2.34
N THR A 147 -11.88 -9.93 -1.34
CA THR A 147 -12.04 -11.39 -1.56
C THR A 147 -13.51 -11.78 -1.66
N GLU A 148 -13.81 -13.00 -2.10
CA GLU A 148 -15.20 -13.51 -2.17
C GLU A 148 -15.94 -13.43 -0.83
N GLU A 149 -15.22 -13.57 0.29
CA GLU A 149 -15.77 -13.46 1.64
C GLU A 149 -15.93 -12.02 2.13
N GLY A 150 -15.63 -11.03 1.28
CA GLY A 150 -15.84 -9.62 1.56
C GLY A 150 -14.71 -8.93 2.31
N GLU A 151 -13.59 -9.62 2.59
CA GLU A 151 -12.41 -9.03 3.22
C GLU A 151 -11.83 -7.92 2.32
N ILE A 152 -11.54 -6.75 2.90
CA ILE A 152 -10.98 -5.61 2.16
C ILE A 152 -9.55 -5.94 1.74
N MET A 153 -9.31 -5.91 0.43
CA MET A 153 -8.00 -6.17 -0.18
C MET A 153 -7.38 -4.93 -0.82
N GLY A 154 -8.17 -3.90 -1.08
CA GLY A 154 -7.74 -2.65 -1.66
C GLY A 154 -8.53 -1.48 -1.08
N LEU A 155 -7.83 -0.41 -0.74
CA LEU A 155 -8.39 0.87 -0.35
C LEU A 155 -7.91 1.95 -1.29
N ARG A 156 -8.79 2.92 -1.58
CA ARG A 156 -8.45 4.16 -2.27
C ARG A 156 -9.08 5.33 -1.55
N HIS A 157 -8.34 6.42 -1.36
CA HIS A 157 -8.92 7.66 -0.86
C HIS A 157 -9.68 8.37 -1.99
N LYS A 158 -10.85 8.93 -1.70
CA LYS A 158 -11.71 9.56 -2.71
C LYS A 158 -11.13 10.86 -3.28
N GLU A 159 -10.41 11.62 -2.46
CA GLU A 159 -9.84 12.93 -2.82
C GLU A 159 -8.32 12.90 -3.06
N PHE A 160 -7.55 12.24 -2.19
CA PHE A 160 -6.08 12.19 -2.29
C PHE A 160 -5.58 10.99 -3.12
N PRO A 161 -4.40 11.10 -3.77
CA PRO A 161 -3.77 10.01 -4.51
C PRO A 161 -3.14 8.96 -3.56
N ILE A 162 -3.97 8.37 -2.70
CA ILE A 162 -3.57 7.41 -1.67
C ILE A 162 -4.30 6.11 -1.91
N GLU A 163 -3.54 5.03 -2.06
CA GLU A 163 -4.08 3.69 -2.21
C GLU A 163 -3.33 2.72 -1.32
N GLY A 164 -3.98 1.62 -0.94
CA GLY A 164 -3.30 0.56 -0.23
C GLY A 164 -3.84 -0.81 -0.62
N VAL A 165 -2.97 -1.82 -0.60
CA VAL A 165 -3.32 -3.22 -0.87
C VAL A 165 -2.95 -4.12 0.33
N GLN A 166 -3.86 -5.01 0.70
CA GLN A 166 -3.69 -5.91 1.85
C GLN A 166 -2.83 -7.15 1.53
N PHE A 167 -2.67 -7.46 0.24
CA PHE A 167 -1.84 -8.54 -0.29
C PHE A 167 -0.47 -8.02 -0.72
N HIS A 168 0.41 -8.93 -1.14
CA HIS A 168 1.81 -8.64 -1.45
C HIS A 168 2.05 -8.67 -2.97
N PRO A 169 2.02 -7.52 -3.69
CA PRO A 169 2.30 -7.45 -5.12
C PRO A 169 3.74 -7.87 -5.48
N GLU A 170 4.65 -7.85 -4.52
CA GLU A 170 6.05 -8.28 -4.67
C GLU A 170 6.26 -9.79 -4.52
N SER A 171 5.23 -10.54 -4.12
CA SER A 171 5.33 -11.98 -4.01
C SER A 171 5.40 -12.62 -5.40
N ILE A 172 6.32 -13.57 -5.58
CA ILE A 172 6.50 -14.29 -6.85
C ILE A 172 5.24 -15.06 -7.31
N ILE A 173 4.33 -15.38 -6.39
CA ILE A 173 3.08 -16.09 -6.67
C ILE A 173 1.95 -15.10 -7.00
N THR A 174 2.09 -13.81 -6.66
CA THR A 174 1.08 -12.80 -7.00
C THR A 174 1.13 -12.51 -8.49
N ASP A 175 0.02 -12.74 -9.18
CA ASP A 175 -0.16 -12.38 -10.57
C ASP A 175 -0.16 -10.86 -10.72
N HIS A 176 0.45 -10.37 -11.80
CA HIS A 176 0.41 -8.97 -12.22
C HIS A 176 0.92 -7.91 -11.21
N GLY A 177 1.65 -8.31 -10.16
CA GLY A 177 2.16 -7.38 -9.16
C GLY A 177 3.03 -6.25 -9.74
N LYS A 178 3.90 -6.56 -10.70
CA LYS A 178 4.70 -5.53 -11.42
C LYS A 178 3.84 -4.57 -12.24
N THR A 179 2.76 -5.05 -12.86
CA THR A 179 1.84 -4.17 -13.61
C THR A 179 1.12 -3.22 -12.66
N MET A 180 0.71 -3.69 -11.47
CA MET A 180 0.13 -2.85 -10.44
C MET A 180 1.09 -1.77 -9.94
N LEU A 181 2.35 -2.13 -9.70
CA LEU A 181 3.38 -1.16 -9.31
C LEU A 181 3.65 -0.15 -10.43
N ARG A 182 3.67 -0.57 -11.70
CA ARG A 182 3.77 0.33 -12.85
C ARG A 182 2.60 1.31 -12.90
N ASN A 183 1.37 0.83 -12.71
CA ASN A 183 0.19 1.70 -12.66
C ASN A 183 0.29 2.75 -11.53
N PHE A 184 0.88 2.39 -10.38
CA PHE A 184 1.16 3.36 -9.31
C PHE A 184 2.18 4.41 -9.76
N ILE A 185 3.29 3.98 -10.37
CA ILE A 185 4.36 4.87 -10.87
C ILE A 185 3.81 5.89 -11.87
N ASP A 186 3.10 5.40 -12.90
CA ASP A 186 2.59 6.23 -13.99
C ASP A 186 1.62 7.33 -13.52
N ARG A 187 0.93 7.11 -12.39
CA ARG A 187 0.00 8.11 -11.83
C ARG A 187 0.69 9.33 -11.23
N ALA A 188 1.90 9.22 -10.69
CA ALA A 188 2.62 10.40 -10.21
C ALA A 188 3.02 11.33 -11.35
N GLY A 189 3.39 10.77 -12.51
CA GLY A 189 3.69 11.53 -13.72
C GLY A 189 2.49 12.35 -14.24
N ALA A 190 1.26 11.90 -13.97
CA ALA A 190 0.03 12.62 -14.33
C ALA A 190 -0.33 13.74 -13.34
N VAL A 191 -0.04 13.57 -12.04
CA VAL A 191 -0.28 14.59 -11.01
C VAL A 191 0.72 15.75 -11.14
N ALA A 192 1.97 15.48 -11.55
CA ALA A 192 2.99 16.51 -11.74
C ALA A 192 2.77 17.41 -13.00
N GLN A 193 1.81 17.05 -13.87
CA GLN A 193 1.52 17.74 -15.13
C GLN A 193 0.15 18.45 -15.15
N GLY A 194 -0.63 18.35 -14.07
CA GLY A 194 -1.94 19.00 -13.91
C GLY A 194 -1.88 20.18 -12.95
#